data_AF-A0A494VWY8-F1
#
_entry.id   AF-A0A494VWY8-F1
#
_cell.length_a   1.000
_cell.length_b   1.000
_cell.length_c   1.000
_cell.angle_alpha   90.00
_cell.angle_beta   90.00
_cell.angle_gamma   90.00
#
_symmetry.space_group_name_H-M   'P 1'
#
loop_
_entity.id
_entity.type
_entity.pdbx_description
1 polymer ?
#
loop_
_entity_poly.entity_id
_entity_poly.type
_entity_poly.pdbx_seq_one_letter_code
_entity_poly.pdbx_strand_id
1 'polypeptide(L)'
;MIDVAFLEWLAPHTESFQLRSNPQHDSHTTVARHILHRDRVGEPLQFCNSHSRRAAIEGESLWELSVRHLDGSATHFGAPSLEQCLAFARARLAPTALRAIAA
;
A
#
# COMPACT_ATOMS: atom_id res chain seq x y z
N MET A 1 13.15 9.17 -4.09
CA MET A 1 13.36 8.65 -5.47
C MET A 1 12.38 7.54 -5.67
N ILE A 2 11.53 7.64 -6.69
CA ILE A 2 10.47 6.65 -6.96
C ILE A 2 11.13 5.30 -7.26
N ASP A 3 10.66 4.22 -6.62
CA ASP A 3 11.17 2.86 -6.85
C ASP A 3 10.57 2.29 -8.15
N VAL A 4 11.08 2.80 -9.28
CA VAL A 4 10.59 2.44 -10.62
C VAL A 4 10.76 0.95 -10.89
N ALA A 5 11.89 0.36 -10.48
CA ALA A 5 12.15 -1.07 -10.65
C ALA A 5 11.11 -1.94 -9.93
N PHE A 6 10.62 -1.51 -8.76
CA PHE A 6 9.54 -2.21 -8.07
C PHE A 6 8.20 -2.07 -8.79
N LEU A 7 7.86 -0.89 -9.33
CA LEU A 7 6.64 -0.70 -10.12
C LEU A 7 6.66 -1.51 -11.43
N GLU A 8 7.81 -1.56 -12.09
CA GLU A 8 8.04 -2.41 -13.27
C GLU A 8 7.92 -3.89 -12.92
N TRP A 9 8.36 -4.29 -11.72
CA TRP A 9 8.15 -5.65 -11.23
C TRP A 9 6.66 -5.93 -10.91
N LEU A 10 5.90 -4.99 -10.35
CA LEU A 10 4.47 -5.20 -10.06
C LEU A 10 3.65 -5.46 -11.32
N ALA A 11 3.94 -4.77 -12.42
CA ALA A 11 3.15 -4.82 -13.63
C ALA A 11 2.93 -6.25 -14.19
N PRO A 12 3.95 -7.12 -14.35
CA PRO A 12 3.74 -8.50 -14.79
C PRO A 12 3.35 -9.48 -13.68
N HIS A 13 3.46 -9.12 -12.40
CA HIS A 13 3.23 -10.03 -11.26
C HIS A 13 1.89 -9.81 -10.56
N THR A 14 1.05 -8.91 -11.08
CA THR A 14 -0.24 -8.53 -10.49
C THR A 14 -1.28 -8.42 -11.59
N GLU A 15 -2.56 -8.55 -11.25
CA GLU A 15 -3.65 -8.27 -12.20
C GLU A 15 -3.73 -6.76 -12.46
N SER A 16 -3.62 -5.98 -11.39
CA SER A 16 -3.54 -4.52 -11.44
C SER A 16 -2.99 -3.97 -10.14
N PHE A 17 -2.50 -2.74 -10.18
CA PHE A 17 -2.18 -1.98 -8.99
C PHE A 17 -2.58 -0.52 -9.14
N GLN A 18 -2.85 0.13 -8.01
CA GLN A 18 -3.21 1.55 -7.95
C GLN A 18 -2.41 2.22 -6.84
N LEU A 19 -1.72 3.30 -7.19
CA LEU A 19 -1.00 4.16 -6.25
C LEU A 19 -1.78 5.48 -6.10
N ARG A 20 -2.13 5.85 -4.87
CA ARG A 20 -2.87 7.08 -4.55
C ARG A 20 -2.13 7.91 -3.50
N SER A 21 -2.22 9.22 -3.63
CA SER A 21 -1.76 10.18 -2.62
C SER A 21 -2.96 10.89 -2.04
N ASN A 22 -3.05 10.89 -0.70
CA ASN A 22 -4.10 11.52 0.10
C ASN A 22 -5.55 11.24 -0.38
N PRO A 23 -5.94 9.96 -0.52
CA PRO A 23 -7.27 9.60 -1.02
C PRO A 23 -8.42 10.08 -0.13
N GLN A 24 -8.15 10.40 1.14
CA GLN A 24 -9.12 11.01 2.05
C GLN A 24 -9.63 12.37 1.57
N HIS A 25 -8.85 13.09 0.75
CA HIS A 25 -9.26 14.39 0.23
C HIS A 25 -10.43 14.28 -0.74
N ASP A 26 -10.52 13.20 -1.52
CA ASP A 26 -11.63 12.95 -2.45
C ASP A 26 -12.98 12.85 -1.73
N SER A 27 -12.95 12.48 -0.44
CA SER A 27 -14.12 12.34 0.42
C SER A 27 -14.23 13.43 1.49
N HIS A 28 -13.47 14.52 1.35
CA HIS A 28 -13.39 15.63 2.31
C HIS A 28 -13.27 15.15 3.77
N THR A 29 -12.39 14.18 4.00
CA THR A 29 -12.21 13.55 5.32
C THR A 29 -10.76 13.54 5.78
N THR A 30 -10.54 13.12 7.02
CA THR A 30 -9.19 13.02 7.62
C THR A 30 -8.58 11.65 7.36
N VAL A 31 -7.25 11.56 7.44
CA VAL A 31 -6.53 10.28 7.33
C VAL A 31 -7.06 9.26 8.35
N ALA A 32 -7.28 9.68 9.59
CA ALA A 32 -7.81 8.82 10.64
C ALA A 32 -9.18 8.21 10.27
N ARG A 33 -10.08 9.02 9.73
CA ARG A 33 -11.43 8.57 9.37
C ARG A 33 -11.40 7.68 8.14
N HIS A 34 -10.55 7.99 7.16
CA HIS A 34 -10.34 7.17 5.98
C HIS A 34 -9.81 5.77 6.35
N ILE A 35 -8.77 5.68 7.17
CA ILE A 35 -8.23 4.39 7.65
C ILE A 35 -9.33 3.59 8.37
N LEU A 36 -10.08 4.21 9.28
CA LEU A 36 -11.18 3.54 9.98
C LEU A 36 -12.28 3.06 9.04
N HIS A 37 -12.58 3.82 7.98
CA HIS A 37 -13.55 3.42 6.97
C HIS A 37 -13.07 2.19 6.20
N ARG A 38 -11.81 2.18 5.75
CA ARG A 38 -11.16 1.04 5.08
C ARG A 38 -11.23 -0.24 5.92
N ASP A 39 -10.96 -0.12 7.22
CA ASP A 39 -11.07 -1.24 8.16
C ASP A 39 -12.51 -1.78 8.25
N ARG A 40 -13.52 -0.90 8.21
CA ARG A 40 -14.95 -1.28 8.30
C ARG A 40 -15.50 -1.93 7.04
N VAL A 41 -15.01 -1.55 5.86
CA VAL A 41 -15.46 -2.13 4.57
C VAL A 41 -14.70 -3.41 4.22
N GLY A 42 -13.81 -3.89 5.09
CA GLY A 42 -13.06 -5.12 4.88
C GLY A 42 -11.85 -4.96 3.96
N GLU A 43 -11.38 -3.74 3.74
CA GLU A 43 -10.21 -3.44 2.90
C GLU A 43 -9.09 -2.73 3.71
N PRO A 44 -8.63 -3.32 4.82
CA PRO A 44 -7.74 -2.66 5.76
C PRO A 44 -6.38 -2.31 5.12
N LEU A 45 -5.85 -1.15 5.50
CA LEU A 45 -4.51 -0.74 5.12
C LEU A 45 -3.48 -1.38 6.05
N GLN A 46 -2.54 -2.11 5.46
CA GLN A 46 -1.37 -2.60 6.16
C GLN A 46 -0.34 -1.47 6.28
N PHE A 47 0.20 -1.30 7.48
CA PHE A 47 1.31 -0.38 7.74
C PHE A 47 2.53 -1.19 8.19
N CYS A 48 3.73 -0.67 7.90
CA CYS A 48 4.98 -1.30 8.35
C CYS A 48 5.00 -1.51 9.87
N ASN A 49 4.50 -0.53 10.62
CA ASN A 49 4.38 -0.58 12.08
C ASN A 49 3.40 0.48 12.58
N SER A 50 3.10 0.43 13.90
CA SER A 50 2.18 1.37 14.55
C SER A 50 2.65 2.83 14.48
N HIS A 51 3.97 3.07 14.44
CA HIS A 51 4.52 4.42 14.33
C HIS A 51 4.24 5.04 12.96
N SER A 52 4.43 4.27 11.87
CA SER A 52 4.10 4.72 10.51
C SER A 52 2.62 5.07 10.35
N ARG A 53 1.72 4.24 10.90
CA ARG A 53 0.28 4.54 10.94
C ARG A 53 -0.02 5.83 11.68
N ARG A 54 0.60 6.03 12.84
CA ARG A 54 0.42 7.24 13.65
C ARG A 54 0.95 8.48 12.93
N ALA A 55 2.13 8.40 12.33
CA ALA A 55 2.74 9.49 11.56
C ALA A 55 1.86 9.91 10.37
N ALA A 56 1.22 8.95 9.68
CA ALA A 56 0.29 9.27 8.61
C ALA A 56 -0.95 10.03 9.10
N ILE A 57 -1.49 9.62 10.26
CA ILE A 57 -2.64 10.27 10.89
C ILE A 57 -2.27 11.68 11.38
N GLU A 58 -1.21 11.81 12.18
CA GLU A 58 -0.80 13.09 12.77
C GLU A 58 -0.32 14.08 11.72
N GLY A 59 0.33 13.60 10.66
CA GLY A 59 0.79 14.42 9.54
C GLY A 59 -0.27 14.70 8.47
N GLU A 60 -1.48 14.14 8.60
CA GLU A 60 -2.55 14.17 7.58
C GLU A 60 -2.00 13.87 6.15
N SER A 61 -1.07 12.93 6.07
CA SER A 61 -0.39 12.53 4.83
C SER A 61 -0.42 11.03 4.71
N LEU A 62 -1.02 10.52 3.63
CA LEU A 62 -1.21 9.10 3.39
C LEU A 62 -0.95 8.78 1.92
N TRP A 63 -0.02 7.86 1.70
CA TRP A 63 0.19 7.19 0.42
C TRP A 63 -0.34 5.76 0.50
N GLU A 64 -1.12 5.37 -0.49
CA GLU A 64 -1.72 4.06 -0.59
C GLU A 64 -1.29 3.34 -1.85
N LEU A 65 -0.84 2.09 -1.70
CA LEU A 65 -0.68 1.16 -2.80
C LEU A 65 -1.68 0.02 -2.64
N SER A 66 -2.64 -0.06 -3.53
CA SER A 66 -3.56 -1.19 -3.65
C SER A 66 -3.07 -2.12 -4.75
N VAL A 67 -2.93 -3.41 -4.44
CA VAL A 67 -2.47 -4.44 -5.37
C VAL A 67 -3.55 -5.51 -5.45
N ARG A 68 -3.95 -5.84 -6.68
CA ARG A 68 -4.79 -7.00 -6.97
C ARG A 68 -3.90 -8.13 -7.49
N HIS A 69 -3.87 -9.22 -6.75
CA HIS A 69 -3.06 -10.38 -7.06
C HIS A 69 -3.72 -11.23 -8.14
N LEU A 70 -2.93 -12.06 -8.81
CA LEU A 70 -3.42 -12.96 -9.88
C LEU A 70 -4.39 -14.03 -9.37
N ASP A 71 -4.40 -14.30 -8.07
CA ASP A 71 -5.36 -15.21 -7.42
C ASP A 71 -6.70 -14.53 -7.08
N GLY A 72 -6.87 -13.26 -7.47
CA GLY A 72 -8.06 -12.45 -7.21
C GLY A 72 -8.10 -11.80 -5.82
N SER A 73 -7.14 -12.10 -4.93
CA SER A 73 -7.03 -11.43 -3.63
C SER A 73 -6.49 -10.00 -3.79
N ALA A 74 -6.73 -9.16 -2.79
CA ALA A 74 -6.23 -7.79 -2.76
C ALA A 74 -5.40 -7.53 -1.51
N THR A 75 -4.39 -6.68 -1.64
CA THR A 75 -3.62 -6.16 -0.50
C THR A 75 -3.45 -4.67 -0.64
N HIS A 76 -3.63 -3.96 0.47
CA HIS A 76 -3.55 -2.52 0.52
C HIS A 76 -2.48 -2.10 1.52
N PHE A 77 -1.55 -1.26 1.08
CA PHE A 77 -0.45 -0.76 1.87
C PHE A 77 -0.63 0.73 2.11
N GLY A 78 -0.34 1.19 3.33
CA GLY A 78 -0.37 2.59 3.72
C GLY A 78 0.96 3.03 4.33
N ALA A 79 1.38 4.27 4.04
CA ALA A 79 2.52 4.93 4.69
C ALA A 79 2.40 6.46 4.59
N PRO A 80 3.13 7.23 5.44
CA PRO A 80 3.08 8.69 5.40
C PRO A 80 3.77 9.33 4.18
N SER A 81 4.61 8.58 3.46
CA SER A 81 5.30 9.03 2.24
C SER A 81 5.33 7.95 1.16
N LEU A 82 5.52 8.37 -0.09
CA LEU A 82 5.62 7.48 -1.24
C LEU A 82 6.76 6.47 -1.07
N GLU A 83 7.96 6.93 -0.71
CA GLU A 83 9.12 6.06 -0.51
C GLU A 83 8.86 4.98 0.54
N GLN A 84 8.25 5.35 1.67
CA GLN A 84 7.93 4.38 2.73
C GLN A 84 6.87 3.38 2.27
N CYS A 85 5.87 3.83 1.49
CA CYS A 85 4.81 2.96 0.98
C CYS A 85 5.37 1.91 0.02
N LEU A 86 6.18 2.33 -0.96
CA LEU A 86 6.81 1.44 -1.92
C LEU A 86 7.83 0.49 -1.26
N ALA A 87 8.67 1.01 -0.35
CA ALA A 87 9.64 0.17 0.36
C ALA A 87 8.94 -0.91 1.21
N PHE A 88 7.85 -0.57 1.89
CA PHE A 88 7.08 -1.53 2.67
C PHE A 88 6.40 -2.58 1.79
N ALA A 89 5.74 -2.15 0.71
CA ALA A 89 5.11 -3.05 -0.24
C ALA A 89 6.13 -4.00 -0.88
N ARG A 90 7.29 -3.48 -1.30
CA ARG A 90 8.38 -4.28 -1.84
C ARG A 90 8.86 -5.33 -0.85
N ALA A 91 9.09 -4.94 0.40
CA ALA A 91 9.50 -5.86 1.45
C ALA A 91 8.46 -6.96 1.73
N ARG A 92 7.17 -6.72 1.42
CA ARG A 92 6.09 -7.69 1.64
C ARG A 92 5.82 -8.58 0.43
N LEU A 93 5.96 -8.06 -0.78
CA LEU A 93 5.59 -8.73 -2.03
C LEU A 93 6.77 -9.41 -2.72
N ALA A 94 7.95 -8.79 -2.74
CA ALA A 94 9.12 -9.32 -3.44
C ALA A 94 9.75 -10.58 -2.82
N PRO A 95 9.71 -10.85 -1.50
CA PRO A 95 10.25 -12.09 -0.95
C PRO A 95 9.52 -13.35 -1.46
N THR A 96 8.26 -13.20 -1.86
CA THR A 96 7.43 -14.29 -2.37
C THR A 96 7.86 -14.71 -3.78
N ALA A 97 8.38 -13.78 -4.59
CA ALA A 97 8.80 -14.02 -5.96
C ALA A 97 10.05 -14.91 -6.06
N LEU A 98 11.03 -14.73 -5.16
CA LEU A 98 12.27 -15.50 -5.15
C LEU A 98 12.09 -16.95 -4.66
N ARG A 99 11.00 -17.27 -3.97
CA ARG A 99 10.69 -18.66 -3.57
C ARG A 99 9.94 -19.46 -4.62
N ALA A 100 9.18 -18.80 -5.50
CA ALA A 100 8.40 -19.49 -6.54
C ALA A 100 9.25 -20.00 -7.71
N ILE A 101 10.44 -19.42 -7.94
CA ILE A 101 11.36 -19.82 -9.03
C ILE A 101 12.28 -20.98 -8.60
N ALA A 102 12.23 -21.38 -7.32
CA ALA A 102 13.11 -22.41 -6.75
C ALA A 102 12.39 -23.72 -6.36
N ALA A 103 11.15 -23.93 -6.82
CA ALA A 103 10.36 -25.15 -6.58
C ALA A 103 10.11 -25.94 -7.87
#